data_AF-A0A429PPY7-F1
#
_entry.id   AF-A0A429PPY7-F1
#
_cell.length_a   1.000
_cell.length_b   1.000
_cell.length_c   1.000
_cell.angle_alpha   90.00
_cell.angle_beta   90.00
_cell.angle_gamma   90.00
#
_symmetry.space_group_name_H-M   'P 1'
#
loop_
_entity.id
_entity.type
_entity.pdbx_description
1 polymer ?
#
loop_
_entity_poly.entity_id
_entity_poly.type
_entity_poly.pdbx_seq_one_letter_code
_entity_poly.pdbx_strand_id
1 'polypeptide(L)'
;MTKETRTPLADLTADQLEALYERAEDAEADAAEARQVAQEFYRSLSEHRAILTEAATRGARVHNALLSLRHRVRHLDRDWAQNADDAAIYALLIGWDCEQQHQHTGDCPAAMDGIAEKHRWHPGVVQALRRHRTALAKAGPNGETDAQVARDMGES
;
A
#
# COMPACT_ATOMS: atom_id res chain seq x y z
N MET A 1 12.26 5.62 -49.33
CA MET A 1 10.80 5.34 -49.32
C MET A 1 10.19 5.99 -50.54
N THR A 2 9.99 5.21 -51.60
CA THR A 2 9.25 5.64 -52.79
C THR A 2 7.80 5.88 -52.38
N LYS A 3 7.32 7.12 -52.54
CA LYS A 3 5.89 7.41 -52.41
C LYS A 3 5.18 6.63 -53.51
N GLU A 4 4.36 5.65 -53.15
CA GLU A 4 3.40 5.08 -54.08
C GLU A 4 2.56 6.21 -54.68
N THR A 5 2.65 6.36 -56.00
CA THR A 5 1.83 7.30 -56.74
C THR A 5 0.40 6.79 -56.70
N ARG A 6 -0.46 7.42 -55.89
CA ARG A 6 -1.88 7.06 -55.80
C ARG A 6 -2.54 7.35 -57.14
N THR A 7 -3.16 6.34 -57.75
CA THR A 7 -4.00 6.51 -58.94
C THR A 7 -5.11 7.53 -58.64
N PRO A 8 -5.30 8.56 -59.48
CA PRO A 8 -6.40 9.50 -59.33
C PRO A 8 -7.74 8.77 -59.35
N LEU A 9 -8.71 9.24 -58.55
CA LEU A 9 -10.02 8.58 -58.41
C LEU A 9 -10.76 8.42 -59.75
N ALA A 10 -10.55 9.37 -60.67
CA ALA A 10 -11.15 9.39 -61.99
C ALA A 10 -10.64 8.28 -62.93
N ASP A 11 -9.48 7.69 -62.62
CA ASP A 11 -8.81 6.69 -63.45
C ASP A 11 -9.00 5.26 -62.93
N LEU A 12 -9.80 5.08 -61.87
CA LEU A 12 -10.10 3.77 -61.29
C LEU A 12 -11.21 3.07 -62.06
N THR A 13 -11.06 1.76 -62.24
CA THR A 13 -12.16 0.91 -62.75
C THR A 13 -13.24 0.72 -61.68
N ALA A 14 -14.43 0.24 -62.09
CA ALA A 14 -15.51 -0.08 -61.17
C ALA A 14 -15.06 -1.09 -60.09
N ASP A 15 -14.41 -2.18 -60.48
CA ASP A 15 -13.89 -3.21 -59.55
C ASP A 15 -12.86 -2.64 -58.57
N GLN A 16 -12.02 -1.69 -59.01
CA GLN A 16 -11.04 -1.03 -58.15
C GLN A 16 -11.70 -0.07 -57.15
N LEU A 17 -12.78 0.59 -57.55
CA LEU A 17 -13.60 1.42 -56.66
C LEU A 17 -14.32 0.56 -55.64
N GLU A 18 -14.95 -0.54 -56.05
CA GLU A 18 -15.61 -1.49 -55.15
C GLU A 18 -14.65 -2.03 -54.10
N ALA A 19 -13.47 -2.53 -54.52
CA ALA A 19 -12.44 -3.00 -53.60
C ALA A 19 -11.86 -1.90 -52.69
N LEU A 20 -11.96 -0.62 -53.06
CA LEU A 20 -11.57 0.49 -52.19
C LEU A 20 -12.65 0.80 -51.15
N TYR A 21 -13.93 0.71 -51.52
CA TYR A 21 -15.04 0.88 -50.58
C TYR A 21 -15.08 -0.26 -49.57
N GLU A 22 -14.95 -1.52 -49.99
CA GLU A 22 -14.89 -2.67 -49.07
C GLU A 22 -13.77 -2.49 -48.03
N ARG A 23 -12.56 -2.13 -48.48
CA ARG A 23 -11.44 -1.85 -47.55
C ARG A 23 -11.69 -0.66 -46.63
N ALA A 24 -12.42 0.35 -47.09
CA ALA A 24 -12.77 1.50 -46.25
C ALA A 24 -13.80 1.08 -45.19
N GLU A 25 -14.80 0.28 -45.55
CA GLU A 25 -15.80 -0.26 -44.63
C GLU A 25 -15.16 -1.18 -43.59
N ASP A 26 -14.26 -2.09 -44.01
CA ASP A 26 -13.48 -2.95 -43.10
C ASP A 26 -12.64 -2.10 -42.12
N ALA A 27 -11.93 -1.08 -42.63
CA ALA A 27 -11.12 -0.21 -41.79
C ALA A 27 -11.96 0.62 -40.80
N GLU A 28 -13.18 1.03 -41.19
CA GLU A 28 -14.11 1.71 -40.29
C GLU A 28 -14.63 0.77 -39.20
N ALA A 29 -14.93 -0.49 -39.54
CA ALA A 29 -15.32 -1.52 -38.60
C ALA A 29 -14.20 -1.83 -37.60
N ASP A 30 -12.97 -2.07 -38.08
CA ASP A 30 -11.78 -2.27 -37.26
C ASP A 30 -11.53 -1.08 -36.33
N ALA A 31 -11.67 0.14 -36.84
CA ALA A 31 -11.49 1.35 -36.05
C ALA A 31 -12.59 1.51 -34.97
N ALA A 32 -13.81 1.02 -35.22
CA ALA A 32 -14.88 1.01 -34.24
C ALA A 32 -14.61 -0.03 -33.13
N GLU A 33 -14.19 -1.24 -33.51
CA GLU A 33 -13.81 -2.29 -32.56
C GLU A 33 -12.63 -1.86 -31.69
N ALA A 34 -11.57 -1.31 -32.30
CA ALA A 34 -10.41 -0.81 -31.57
C ALA A 34 -10.79 0.30 -30.56
N ARG A 35 -11.72 1.19 -30.94
CA ARG A 35 -12.26 2.21 -30.03
C ARG A 35 -13.02 1.58 -28.87
N GLN A 36 -13.82 0.56 -29.11
CA GLN A 36 -14.55 -0.15 -28.06
C GLN A 36 -13.59 -0.83 -27.08
N VAL A 37 -12.60 -1.58 -27.59
CA VAL A 37 -11.58 -2.25 -26.76
C VAL A 37 -10.80 -1.23 -25.92
N ALA A 38 -10.41 -0.10 -26.51
CA ALA A 38 -9.73 0.96 -25.79
C ALA A 38 -10.60 1.53 -24.65
N GLN A 39 -11.88 1.78 -24.91
CA GLN A 39 -12.82 2.28 -23.89
C GLN A 39 -12.99 1.29 -22.73
N GLU A 40 -13.14 0.00 -23.04
CA GLU A 40 -13.25 -1.06 -22.03
C GLU A 40 -11.97 -1.18 -21.18
N PHE A 41 -10.80 -1.11 -21.82
CA PHE A 41 -9.52 -1.10 -21.13
C PHE A 41 -9.39 0.10 -20.20
N TYR A 42 -9.70 1.31 -20.68
CA TYR A 42 -9.62 2.52 -19.85
C TYR A 42 -10.59 2.48 -18.67
N ARG A 43 -11.81 1.94 -18.86
CA ARG A 43 -12.76 1.71 -17.78
C ARG A 43 -12.22 0.72 -16.75
N SER A 44 -11.71 -0.43 -17.19
CA SER A 44 -11.11 -1.42 -16.28
C SER A 44 -9.93 -0.83 -15.50
N LEU A 45 -9.07 -0.05 -16.18
CA LEU A 45 -7.94 0.60 -15.53
C LEU A 45 -8.38 1.63 -14.49
N SER A 46 -9.43 2.42 -14.77
CA SER A 46 -9.93 3.42 -13.84
C SER A 46 -10.57 2.77 -12.60
N GLU A 47 -11.32 1.67 -12.79
CA GLU A 47 -11.88 0.87 -11.69
C GLU A 47 -10.78 0.28 -10.80
N HIS A 48 -9.74 -0.33 -11.39
CA HIS A 48 -8.61 -0.86 -10.63
C HIS A 48 -7.87 0.25 -9.86
N ARG A 49 -7.66 1.41 -10.48
CA ARG A 49 -7.03 2.57 -9.80
C ARG A 49 -7.87 3.05 -8.62
N ALA A 50 -9.19 3.07 -8.74
CA ALA A 50 -10.09 3.45 -7.65
C ALA A 50 -9.94 2.47 -6.46
N ILE A 51 -9.93 1.16 -6.72
CA ILE A 51 -9.75 0.12 -5.69
C ILE A 51 -8.39 0.28 -4.99
N LEU A 52 -7.31 0.45 -5.76
CA LEU A 52 -5.96 0.62 -5.20
C LEU A 52 -5.85 1.90 -4.35
N THR A 53 -6.47 3.00 -4.80
CA THR A 53 -6.50 4.27 -4.07
C THR A 53 -7.30 4.15 -2.77
N GLU A 54 -8.44 3.47 -2.80
CA GLU A 54 -9.24 3.21 -1.60
C GLU A 54 -8.46 2.36 -0.59
N ALA A 55 -7.83 1.28 -1.06
CA ALA A 55 -7.02 0.40 -0.22
C ALA A 55 -5.83 1.16 0.40
N ALA A 56 -5.14 1.99 -0.39
CA ALA A 56 -4.04 2.84 0.09
C ALA A 56 -4.53 3.85 1.15
N THR A 57 -5.69 4.49 0.92
CA THR A 57 -6.31 5.42 1.86
C THR A 57 -6.70 4.74 3.17
N ARG A 58 -7.29 3.54 3.09
CA ARG A 58 -7.65 2.74 4.27
C ARG A 58 -6.40 2.33 5.05
N GLY A 59 -5.35 1.87 4.35
CA GLY A 59 -4.06 1.55 4.93
C GLY A 59 -3.43 2.74 5.66
N ALA A 60 -3.44 3.92 5.03
CA ALA A 60 -2.95 5.15 5.64
C ALA A 60 -3.72 5.53 6.91
N ARG A 61 -5.06 5.47 6.89
CA ARG A 61 -5.88 5.75 8.09
C ARG A 61 -5.59 4.81 9.25
N VAL A 62 -5.49 3.51 8.99
CA VAL A 62 -5.14 2.52 10.02
C VAL A 62 -3.74 2.78 10.57
N HIS A 63 -2.78 3.08 9.69
CA HIS A 63 -1.43 3.43 10.10
C HIS A 63 -1.40 4.67 11.00
N ASN A 64 -2.04 5.77 10.60
CA ASN A 64 -2.09 7.01 11.38
C ASN A 64 -2.77 6.81 12.75
N ALA A 65 -3.85 6.01 12.80
CA ALA A 65 -4.49 5.64 14.07
C ALA A 65 -3.54 4.86 14.98
N LEU A 66 -2.74 3.93 14.44
CA LEU A 66 -1.75 3.18 15.19
C LEU A 66 -0.56 4.02 15.63
N LEU A 67 -0.12 4.99 14.82
CA LEU A 67 0.90 5.98 15.23
C LEU A 67 0.39 6.85 16.39
N SER A 68 -0.84 7.35 16.29
CA SER A 68 -1.48 8.12 17.37
C SER A 68 -1.59 7.31 18.66
N LEU A 69 -1.96 6.03 18.56
CA LEU A 69 -2.02 5.13 19.71
C LEU A 69 -0.62 4.88 20.29
N ARG A 70 0.38 4.61 19.44
CA ARG A 70 1.77 4.41 19.84
C ARG A 70 2.32 5.62 20.59
N HIS A 71 2.07 6.83 20.07
CA HIS A 71 2.46 8.09 20.71
C HIS A 71 1.89 8.17 22.13
N ARG A 72 0.56 7.99 22.27
CA ARG A 72 -0.09 7.99 23.58
C ARG A 72 0.47 6.94 24.52
N VAL A 73 0.64 5.70 24.05
CA VAL A 73 1.19 4.60 24.87
C VAL A 73 2.58 4.94 25.40
N ARG A 74 3.41 5.59 24.58
CA ARG A 74 4.77 6.03 24.95
C ARG A 74 4.79 7.11 26.02
N HIS A 75 3.84 8.05 25.96
CA HIS A 75 3.84 9.26 26.81
C HIS A 75 2.90 9.19 28.01
N LEU A 76 2.05 8.17 28.10
CA LEU A 76 1.25 7.92 29.29
C LEU A 76 2.12 7.37 30.43
N ASP A 77 2.05 8.02 31.58
CA ASP A 77 2.65 7.55 32.83
C ASP A 77 1.84 6.39 33.41
N ARG A 78 2.06 5.21 32.83
CA ARG A 78 1.41 3.95 33.20
C ARG A 78 2.45 2.84 33.19
N ASP A 79 2.40 1.98 34.20
CA ASP A 79 3.17 0.74 34.19
C ASP A 79 2.49 -0.31 33.31
N TRP A 80 2.90 -0.34 32.04
CA TRP A 80 2.40 -1.27 31.03
C TRP A 80 2.76 -2.73 31.30
N ALA A 81 3.71 -3.01 32.21
CA ALA A 81 4.13 -4.38 32.50
C ALA A 81 3.21 -5.11 33.49
N GLN A 82 2.25 -4.43 34.14
CA GLN A 82 1.47 -5.02 35.23
C GLN A 82 0.33 -5.94 34.76
N ASN A 83 -0.36 -5.57 33.68
CA ASN A 83 -1.44 -6.36 33.12
C ASN A 83 -0.96 -7.05 31.83
N ALA A 84 -1.39 -8.29 31.60
CA ALA A 84 -0.97 -9.07 30.43
C ALA A 84 -1.41 -8.42 29.10
N ASP A 85 -2.62 -7.85 29.04
CA ASP A 85 -3.12 -7.20 27.83
C ASP A 85 -2.39 -5.88 27.55
N ASP A 86 -2.18 -5.07 28.59
CA ASP A 86 -1.39 -3.84 28.47
C ASP A 86 0.04 -4.13 28.02
N ALA A 87 0.66 -5.16 28.58
CA ALA A 87 2.01 -5.57 28.23
C ALA A 87 2.08 -6.04 26.77
N ALA A 88 1.04 -6.74 26.27
CA ALA A 88 0.95 -7.16 24.88
C ALA A 88 0.75 -5.98 23.92
N ILE A 89 -0.09 -5.01 24.29
CA ILE A 89 -0.28 -3.77 23.51
C ILE A 89 1.04 -2.99 23.44
N TYR A 90 1.72 -2.83 24.56
CA TYR A 90 3.03 -2.19 24.61
C TYR A 90 4.06 -2.95 23.77
N ALA A 91 4.10 -4.28 23.85
CA ALA A 91 4.98 -5.14 23.04
C ALA A 91 4.76 -4.94 21.52
N LEU A 92 3.48 -4.83 21.12
CA LEU A 92 3.09 -4.65 19.73
C LEU A 92 3.50 -3.26 19.18
N LEU A 93 3.23 -2.20 19.96
CA LEU A 93 3.38 -0.81 19.51
C LEU A 93 4.76 -0.21 19.79
N ILE A 94 5.31 -0.44 20.99
CA ILE A 94 6.58 0.15 21.46
C ILE A 94 7.69 -0.87 21.52
N GLY A 95 7.38 -2.10 21.92
CA GLY A 95 8.30 -3.23 22.02
C GLY A 95 9.07 -3.26 23.32
N TRP A 96 9.31 -4.48 23.81
CA TRP A 96 10.15 -4.73 25.00
C TRP A 96 11.58 -5.12 24.63
N ASP A 97 11.84 -5.39 23.35
CA ASP A 97 13.18 -5.68 22.86
C ASP A 97 13.96 -4.35 22.78
N CYS A 98 14.82 -4.11 23.78
CA CYS A 98 15.70 -2.95 24.01
C CYS A 98 15.31 -1.59 23.36
N GLU A 99 14.86 -0.65 24.18
CA GLU A 99 14.47 0.70 23.76
C GLU A 99 15.65 1.67 23.57
N GLN A 100 16.89 1.25 23.80
CA GLN A 100 18.07 2.11 23.68
C GLN A 100 18.85 1.81 22.38
N GLN A 101 19.18 2.86 21.64
CA GLN A 101 20.17 2.80 20.56
C GLN A 101 21.57 2.53 21.15
N HIS A 102 21.90 1.26 21.40
CA HIS A 102 23.27 0.82 21.66
C HIS A 102 23.63 -0.37 20.78
N GLN A 103 24.93 -0.54 20.51
CA GLN A 103 25.45 -1.70 19.79
C GLN A 103 25.14 -2.95 20.61
N HIS A 104 24.36 -3.87 20.03
CA HIS A 104 24.05 -5.16 20.63
C HIS A 104 25.31 -6.03 20.69
N THR A 105 26.12 -5.87 21.74
CA THR A 105 26.94 -6.97 22.25
C THR A 105 26.01 -7.98 22.90
N GLY A 106 26.30 -9.28 22.78
CA GLY A 106 25.39 -10.40 23.02
C GLY A 106 24.75 -10.58 24.41
N ASP A 107 24.87 -9.59 25.31
CA ASP A 107 24.37 -9.61 26.70
C ASP A 107 23.31 -8.52 26.95
N CYS A 108 22.47 -8.18 25.97
CA CYS A 108 21.29 -7.37 26.24
C CYS A 108 20.14 -8.29 26.68
N PRO A 109 19.74 -8.30 27.97
CA PRO A 109 18.62 -9.13 28.40
C PRO A 109 17.36 -8.63 27.70
N ALA A 110 16.75 -9.47 26.87
CA ALA A 110 15.52 -9.13 26.18
C ALA A 110 14.42 -8.92 27.22
N ALA A 111 14.07 -7.67 27.51
CA ALA A 111 13.00 -7.34 28.45
C ALA A 111 11.67 -8.03 28.06
N MET A 112 11.51 -8.38 26.77
CA MET A 112 10.41 -9.21 26.27
C MET A 112 10.32 -10.59 26.93
N ASP A 113 11.45 -11.27 27.18
CA ASP A 113 11.44 -12.63 27.73
C ASP A 113 11.04 -12.61 29.21
N GLY A 114 11.47 -11.59 29.97
CA GLY A 114 11.03 -11.39 31.35
C GLY A 114 9.55 -11.03 31.49
N ILE A 115 9.02 -10.22 30.56
CA ILE A 115 7.58 -9.91 30.50
C ILE A 115 6.77 -11.15 30.09
N ALA A 116 7.27 -11.93 29.13
CA ALA A 116 6.65 -13.17 28.71
C ALA A 116 6.58 -14.19 29.85
N GLU A 117 7.64 -14.33 30.63
CA GLU A 117 7.66 -15.19 31.81
C GLU A 117 6.66 -14.71 32.87
N LYS A 118 6.67 -13.41 33.21
CA LYS A 118 5.76 -12.79 34.18
C LYS A 118 4.29 -13.09 33.86
N HIS A 119 3.92 -12.98 32.57
CA HIS A 119 2.55 -13.18 32.11
C HIS A 119 2.27 -14.57 31.54
N ARG A 120 3.24 -15.49 31.65
CA ARG A 120 3.16 -16.87 31.14
C ARG A 120 2.78 -16.94 29.67
N TRP A 121 3.30 -16.03 28.85
CA TRP A 121 3.08 -16.04 27.42
C TRP A 121 3.77 -17.24 26.78
N HIS A 122 3.02 -17.98 25.98
CA HIS A 122 3.59 -19.04 25.17
C HIS A 122 4.57 -18.46 24.12
N PRO A 123 5.66 -19.16 23.75
CA PRO A 123 6.61 -18.68 22.73
C PRO A 123 5.94 -18.25 21.41
N GLY A 124 4.84 -18.91 21.03
CA GLY A 124 4.03 -18.54 19.86
C GLY A 124 3.41 -17.13 19.94
N VAL A 125 3.02 -16.67 21.13
CA VAL A 125 2.51 -15.31 21.36
C VAL A 125 3.62 -14.29 21.16
N VAL A 126 4.79 -14.52 21.75
CA VAL A 126 5.97 -13.66 21.61
C VAL A 126 6.39 -13.57 20.13
N GLN A 127 6.41 -14.70 19.43
CA GLN A 127 6.72 -14.73 17.99
C GLN A 127 5.69 -13.94 17.17
N ALA A 128 4.39 -14.09 17.47
CA ALA A 128 3.34 -13.34 16.81
C ALA A 128 3.49 -11.83 17.06
N LEU A 129 3.76 -11.40 18.30
CA LEU A 129 3.98 -9.99 18.64
C LEU A 129 5.18 -9.41 17.88
N ARG A 130 6.32 -10.11 17.85
CA ARG A 130 7.50 -9.69 17.07
C ARG A 130 7.21 -9.57 15.57
N ARG A 131 6.48 -10.54 15.01
CA ARG A 131 6.05 -10.51 13.60
C ARG A 131 5.13 -9.34 13.32
N HIS A 132 4.12 -9.10 14.15
CA HIS A 132 3.17 -8.01 13.97
C HIS A 132 3.82 -6.64 14.13
N ARG A 133 4.69 -6.46 15.13
CA ARG A 133 5.53 -5.27 15.29
C ARG A 133 6.37 -4.99 14.04
N THR A 134 7.01 -6.02 13.48
CA THR A 134 7.79 -5.89 12.24
C THR A 134 6.92 -5.47 11.07
N ALA A 135 5.72 -6.02 10.95
CA ALA A 135 4.76 -5.64 9.92
C ALA A 135 4.29 -4.18 10.07
N LEU A 136 4.04 -3.74 11.31
CA LEU A 136 3.68 -2.35 11.62
C LEU A 136 4.79 -1.37 11.27
N ALA A 137 6.05 -1.70 11.57
CA ALA A 137 7.20 -0.87 11.20
C ALA A 137 7.37 -0.73 9.68
N LYS A 138 7.03 -1.78 8.92
CA LYS A 138 7.06 -1.77 7.44
C LYS A 138 5.85 -1.09 6.81
N ALA A 139 4.78 -0.85 7.58
CA ALA A 139 3.55 -0.28 7.07
C ALA A 139 3.59 1.27 6.93
N GLY A 140 4.74 1.94 7.09
CA GLY A 140 4.86 3.40 6.98
C GLY A 140 5.62 3.92 5.75
N PRO A 141 5.53 5.22 5.39
CA PRO A 141 4.45 6.18 5.65
C PRO A 141 3.61 6.46 4.38
N ASN A 142 2.30 6.69 4.56
CA ASN A 142 1.40 7.32 3.58
C ASN A 142 0.79 8.63 4.14
N GLY A 143 1.62 9.50 4.74
CA GLY A 143 1.23 10.90 4.97
C GLY A 143 1.56 11.52 6.33
N GLU A 144 1.52 10.79 7.44
CA GLU A 144 1.85 11.33 8.77
C GLU A 144 3.14 10.74 9.33
N THR A 145 3.96 11.60 9.94
CA THR A 145 5.17 11.23 10.68
C THR A 145 4.91 11.35 12.17
N ASP A 146 5.72 10.69 13.01
CA ASP A 146 5.66 10.85 14.48
C ASP A 146 5.71 12.35 14.88
N ALA A 147 6.42 13.18 14.12
CA ALA A 147 6.50 14.63 14.32
C ALA A 147 5.23 15.40 13.92
N GLN A 148 4.41 14.86 13.01
CA GLN A 148 3.10 15.41 12.68
C GLN A 148 2.10 15.07 13.80
N VAL A 149 2.09 13.82 14.26
CA VAL A 149 1.23 13.36 15.36
C VAL A 149 1.49 14.14 16.65
N ALA A 150 2.75 14.36 17.03
CA ALA A 150 3.11 15.15 18.22
C ALA A 150 2.55 16.59 18.14
N ARG A 151 2.63 17.24 16.98
CA ARG A 151 2.06 18.58 16.74
C ARG A 151 0.54 18.58 16.85
N ASP A 152 -0.14 17.61 16.24
CA ASP A 152 -1.60 17.52 16.26
C ASP A 152 -2.14 17.20 17.66
N MET A 153 -1.33 16.55 18.52
CA MET A 153 -1.65 16.31 19.93
C MET A 153 -1.32 17.49 20.86
N GLY A 154 -0.76 18.60 20.33
CA GLY A 154 -0.46 19.80 21.11
C GLY A 154 0.82 19.71 21.96
N GLU A 155 1.72 18.78 21.63
CA GLU A 155 3.02 18.63 22.29
C GLU A 155 4.08 19.30 21.39
N SER A 156 4.39 20.58 21.67
CA SER A 156 5.45 21.35 21.02
C SER A 156 6.41 21.94 22.04
#